data_AF-A0A820MBM1-F1
#
_entry.id   AF-A0A820MBM1-F1
#
_cell.length_a   1.000
_cell.length_b   1.000
_cell.length_c   1.000
_cell.angle_alpha   90.00
_cell.angle_beta   90.00
_cell.angle_gamma   90.00
#
_symmetry.space_group_name_H-M   'P 1'
#
loop_
_entity.id
_entity.type
_entity.pdbx_description
1 polymer ?
#
loop_
_entity_poly.entity_id
_entity_poly.type
_entity_poly.pdbx_seq_one_letter_code
_entity_poly.pdbx_strand_id
1 'polypeptide(L)'
;MVQYFATEREKPWIQSIEDLKMCGKIGCNRIGITEQSHHADYFKKEVMNDIEINYYHLNHSLTSYTKLLDYHIDVAIVDSSSADYITQTDHCDIEMAGLPFGRTNFGVA
;
A
#
# COMPACT_ATOMS: atom_id res chain seq x y z
N MET A 1 -2.08 42.97 -8.00
CA MET A 1 -1.55 41.87 -7.16
C MET A 1 -2.47 40.69 -7.39
N VAL A 2 -2.02 39.67 -8.11
CA VAL A 2 -2.86 38.50 -8.44
C VAL A 2 -2.67 37.49 -7.33
N GLN A 3 -3.74 37.16 -6.63
CA GLN A 3 -3.75 36.17 -5.57
C GLN A 3 -4.07 34.81 -6.21
N TYR A 4 -3.11 33.90 -6.19
CA TYR A 4 -3.31 32.53 -6.67
C TYR A 4 -3.85 31.70 -5.51
N PHE A 5 -5.05 31.14 -5.68
CA PHE A 5 -5.55 30.08 -4.81
C PHE A 5 -5.09 28.76 -5.38
N ALA A 6 -3.96 28.26 -4.88
CA ALA A 6 -3.55 26.89 -5.12
C ALA A 6 -4.17 26.00 -4.05
N THR A 7 -4.76 24.88 -4.46
CA THR A 7 -5.16 23.83 -3.52
C THR A 7 -3.89 23.17 -2.98
N GLU A 8 -3.55 23.38 -1.71
CA GLU A 8 -2.51 22.58 -1.06
C GLU A 8 -3.08 21.18 -0.83
N ARG A 9 -2.39 20.15 -1.32
CA ARG A 9 -2.74 18.76 -1.00
C ARG A 9 -2.45 18.55 0.48
N GLU A 10 -3.47 18.18 1.25
CA GLU A 10 -3.25 17.78 2.63
C GLU A 10 -2.20 16.66 2.69
N LYS A 11 -1.35 16.70 3.71
CA LYS A 11 -0.32 15.67 3.86
C LYS A 11 -1.02 14.32 4.07
N PRO A 12 -0.72 13.29 3.27
CA PRO A 12 -1.30 11.97 3.49
C PRO A 12 -0.93 11.48 4.89
N TRP A 13 -1.84 10.81 5.58
CA TRP A 13 -1.61 10.37 6.96
C TRP A 13 -0.56 9.24 7.05
N ILE A 14 -0.30 8.57 5.92
CA ILE A 14 0.80 7.62 5.69
C ILE A 14 1.81 8.26 4.74
N GLN A 15 3.08 8.21 5.12
CA GLN A 15 4.17 8.87 4.41
C GLN A 15 5.19 7.87 3.85
N SER A 16 5.34 6.69 4.47
CA SER A 16 6.28 5.67 4.02
C SER A 16 5.97 4.29 4.60
N ILE A 17 6.71 3.28 4.14
CA ILE A 17 6.68 1.91 4.69
C ILE A 17 7.04 1.85 6.19
N GLU A 18 7.79 2.82 6.70
CA GLU A 18 8.15 2.91 8.12
C GLU A 18 6.93 3.11 9.02
N ASP A 19 5.88 3.76 8.51
CA ASP A 19 4.63 3.97 9.23
C ASP A 19 3.87 2.65 9.51
N LEU A 20 4.18 1.61 8.74
CA LEU A 20 3.59 0.27 8.87
C LEU A 20 4.42 -0.66 9.78
N LYS A 21 5.66 -0.28 10.12
CA LYS A 21 6.54 -1.12 10.95
C LYS A 21 5.90 -1.43 12.28
N MET A 22 5.97 -2.70 12.66
CA MET A 22 5.39 -3.20 13.91
C MET A 22 3.91 -2.81 14.09
N CYS A 23 3.20 -2.53 12.98
CA CYS A 23 1.82 -2.08 12.97
C CYS A 23 1.59 -0.84 13.85
N GLY A 24 2.52 0.14 13.76
CA GLY A 24 2.51 1.35 14.57
C GLY A 24 1.33 2.27 14.26
N LYS A 25 1.25 2.83 13.04
CA LYS A 25 0.16 3.75 12.67
C LYS A 25 -1.13 3.02 12.23
N ILE A 26 -0.99 1.78 11.76
CA ILE A 26 -2.10 0.97 11.24
C ILE A 26 -2.05 -0.39 11.92
N GLY A 27 -3.18 -0.85 12.45
CA GLY A 27 -3.29 -2.20 12.99
C GLY A 27 -3.02 -3.24 11.91
N CYS A 28 -2.28 -4.32 12.25
CA CYS A 28 -1.83 -5.30 11.25
C CYS A 28 -2.97 -5.88 10.41
N ASN A 29 -4.12 -6.15 11.05
CA ASN A 29 -5.32 -6.69 10.44
C ASN A 29 -6.02 -5.73 9.46
N ARG A 30 -5.54 -4.48 9.35
CA ARG A 30 -5.98 -3.48 8.36
C ARG A 30 -4.92 -3.24 7.28
N ILE A 31 -3.84 -4.02 7.26
CA ILE A 31 -2.82 -4.00 6.22
C ILE A 31 -3.05 -5.22 5.31
N GLY A 32 -3.47 -4.98 4.08
CA GLY A 32 -3.71 -5.98 3.05
C GLY A 32 -2.43 -6.42 2.35
N ILE A 33 -2.15 -7.72 2.37
CA ILE A 33 -0.97 -8.30 1.72
C ILE A 33 -1.36 -9.55 0.96
N THR A 34 -0.98 -9.61 -0.31
CA THR A 34 -1.20 -10.79 -1.15
C THR A 34 -0.34 -11.95 -0.63
N GLU A 35 -0.97 -13.05 -0.25
CA GLU A 35 -0.24 -14.24 0.22
C GLU A 35 0.62 -14.86 -0.88
N GLN A 36 1.62 -15.66 -0.47
CA GLN A 36 2.51 -16.38 -1.37
C GLN A 36 3.19 -15.48 -2.42
N SER A 37 3.40 -14.20 -2.05
CA SER A 37 4.00 -13.20 -2.90
C SER A 37 5.27 -12.64 -2.26
N HIS A 38 6.11 -12.01 -3.08
CA HIS A 38 7.30 -11.31 -2.59
C HIS A 38 6.94 -10.17 -1.62
N HIS A 39 5.72 -9.62 -1.69
CA HIS A 39 5.24 -8.61 -0.73
C HIS A 39 5.08 -9.21 0.67
N ALA A 40 4.58 -10.44 0.78
CA ALA A 40 4.45 -11.14 2.06
C ALA A 40 5.81 -11.45 2.68
N ASP A 41 6.76 -11.91 1.87
CA ASP A 41 8.13 -12.16 2.32
C ASP A 41 8.83 -10.88 2.80
N TYR A 42 8.70 -9.80 2.03
CA TYR A 42 9.24 -8.50 2.41
C TYR A 42 8.60 -7.99 3.71
N PHE A 43 7.28 -8.02 3.82
CA PHE A 43 6.58 -7.53 5.00
C PHE A 43 6.99 -8.29 6.26
N LYS A 44 7.05 -9.63 6.18
CA LYS A 44 7.49 -10.46 7.30
C LYS A 44 8.92 -10.10 7.76
N LYS A 45 9.86 -10.00 6.82
CA LYS A 45 11.28 -9.77 7.14
C LYS A 45 11.55 -8.32 7.56
N GLU A 46 11.12 -7.35 6.76
CA GLU A 46 11.57 -5.96 6.86
C GLU A 46 10.62 -5.08 7.68
N VAL A 47 9.31 -5.39 7.66
CA VAL A 47 8.29 -4.58 8.35
C VAL A 47 7.99 -5.16 9.73
N MET A 48 8.02 -6.49 9.85
CA MET A 48 7.67 -7.24 11.07
C MET A 48 8.87 -7.87 11.78
N ASN A 49 10.08 -7.79 11.21
CA ASN A 49 11.31 -8.35 11.80
C ASN A 49 11.14 -9.82 12.23
N ASP A 50 10.56 -10.63 11.33
CA ASP A 50 10.25 -12.06 11.51
C ASP A 50 9.23 -12.39 12.62
N ILE A 51 8.56 -11.38 13.21
CA ILE A 51 7.46 -11.59 14.14
C ILE A 51 6.22 -12.03 13.36
N GLU A 52 5.61 -13.14 13.77
CA GLU A 52 4.38 -13.63 13.18
C GLU A 52 3.18 -12.80 13.66
N ILE A 53 2.51 -12.10 12.74
CA ILE A 53 1.37 -11.27 13.06
C ILE A 53 0.25 -11.46 12.04
N ASN A 54 -0.99 -11.36 12.51
CA ASN A 54 -2.19 -11.54 11.73
C ASN A 54 -2.50 -10.29 10.89
N TYR A 55 -1.87 -10.17 9.73
CA TYR A 55 -2.21 -9.16 8.72
C TYR A 55 -3.41 -9.61 7.87
N TYR A 56 -3.98 -8.70 7.08
CA TYR A 56 -5.12 -9.05 6.24
C TYR A 56 -4.64 -9.80 4.99
N HIS A 57 -4.96 -11.09 4.93
CA HIS A 57 -4.57 -11.97 3.83
C HIS A 57 -5.42 -11.69 2.58
N LEU A 58 -4.75 -11.25 1.51
CA LEU A 58 -5.36 -11.05 0.21
C LEU A 58 -5.06 -12.24 -0.69
N ASN A 59 -6.09 -12.75 -1.37
CA ASN A 59 -5.96 -13.84 -2.33
C ASN A 59 -5.40 -13.39 -3.69
N HIS A 60 -5.59 -12.12 -4.06
CA HIS A 60 -5.17 -11.58 -5.35
C HIS A 60 -4.96 -10.06 -5.26
N SER A 61 -4.03 -9.50 -6.04
CA SER A 61 -3.76 -8.06 -5.99
C SER A 61 -4.98 -7.21 -6.38
N LEU A 62 -5.84 -7.69 -7.29
CA LEU A 62 -7.08 -6.98 -7.64
C LEU A 62 -8.11 -6.93 -6.50
N THR A 63 -8.13 -7.90 -5.59
CA THR A 63 -9.10 -7.87 -4.48
C THR A 63 -8.71 -6.85 -3.41
N SER A 64 -7.45 -6.40 -3.40
CA SER A 64 -6.98 -5.32 -2.52
C SER A 64 -7.83 -4.04 -2.67
N TYR A 65 -8.14 -3.65 -3.91
CA TYR A 65 -8.89 -2.42 -4.21
C TYR A 65 -10.31 -2.48 -3.67
N THR A 66 -11.04 -3.58 -3.91
CA THR A 66 -12.37 -3.76 -3.34
C THR A 66 -12.32 -3.73 -1.81
N LYS A 67 -11.31 -4.32 -1.18
CA LYS A 67 -11.15 -4.30 0.28
C LYS A 67 -10.80 -2.92 0.84
N LEU A 68 -10.07 -2.09 0.09
CA LEU A 68 -9.83 -0.69 0.43
C LEU A 68 -11.12 0.13 0.36
N LEU A 69 -11.89 0.00 -0.74
CA LEU A 69 -13.15 0.72 -0.93
C LEU A 69 -14.24 0.31 0.08
N ASP A 70 -14.25 -0.97 0.46
CA ASP A 70 -15.17 -1.49 1.48
C ASP A 70 -14.65 -1.28 2.92
N TYR A 71 -13.58 -0.51 3.12
CA TYR A 71 -12.98 -0.19 4.42
C TYR A 71 -12.56 -1.38 5.30
N HIS A 72 -12.35 -2.56 4.68
CA HIS A 72 -11.86 -3.75 5.39
C HIS A 72 -10.37 -3.64 5.74
N ILE A 73 -9.63 -2.94 4.89
CA ILE A 73 -8.22 -2.59 5.08
C ILE A 73 -8.04 -1.10 4.82
N ASP A 74 -7.00 -0.51 5.42
CA ASP A 74 -6.65 0.91 5.23
C ASP A 74 -5.53 1.08 4.19
N VAL A 75 -4.67 0.07 4.05
CA VAL A 75 -3.57 0.04 3.10
C VAL A 75 -3.39 -1.35 2.54
N ALA A 76 -3.00 -1.43 1.27
CA ALA A 76 -2.50 -2.64 0.66
C ALA A 76 -1.06 -2.44 0.15
N ILE A 77 -0.21 -3.46 0.30
CA ILE A 77 1.12 -3.49 -0.32
C ILE A 77 1.00 -4.15 -1.69
N VAL A 78 1.30 -3.38 -2.74
CA VAL A 78 1.13 -3.77 -4.14
C VAL A 78 2.33 -3.32 -4.98
N ASP A 79 2.48 -3.91 -6.16
CA ASP A 79 3.47 -3.46 -7.14
C ASP A 79 3.14 -2.03 -7.62
N SER A 80 4.17 -1.17 -7.67
CA SER A 80 3.99 0.25 -8.03
C SER A 80 3.39 0.46 -9.42
N SER A 81 3.78 -0.35 -10.41
CA SER A 81 3.28 -0.20 -11.78
C SER A 81 1.80 -0.56 -11.88
N SER A 82 1.39 -1.59 -11.13
CA SER A 82 -0.01 -2.01 -11.03
C SER A 82 -0.86 -0.97 -10.29
N ALA A 83 -0.33 -0.36 -9.23
CA ALA A 83 -1.00 0.69 -8.48
C ALA A 83 -1.17 1.97 -9.33
N ASP A 84 -0.11 2.37 -10.03
CA ASP A 84 -0.13 3.51 -10.95
C ASP A 84 -1.21 3.35 -12.02
N TYR A 85 -1.27 2.18 -12.67
CA TYR A 85 -2.29 1.91 -13.67
C TYR A 85 -3.69 2.04 -13.09
N ILE A 86 -3.99 1.34 -11.99
CA ILE A 86 -5.35 1.26 -11.45
C ILE A 86 -5.85 2.59 -10.88
N THR A 87 -4.98 3.34 -10.20
CA THR A 87 -5.35 4.66 -9.65
C THR A 87 -5.57 5.70 -10.75
N GLN A 88 -4.96 5.53 -11.93
CA GLN A 88 -5.16 6.41 -13.08
C GLN A 88 -6.36 6.00 -13.95
N THR A 89 -6.74 4.71 -13.98
CA THR A 89 -7.79 4.21 -14.88
C THR A 89 -9.15 4.08 -14.22
N ASP A 90 -9.22 3.50 -13.01
CA ASP A 90 -10.48 2.93 -12.51
C ASP A 90 -10.89 3.45 -11.13
N HIS A 91 -9.94 3.91 -10.31
CA HIS A 91 -10.21 4.25 -8.90
C HIS A 91 -9.53 5.56 -8.46
N CYS A 92 -10.16 6.69 -8.79
CA CYS A 92 -9.69 8.03 -8.36
C CYS A 92 -9.83 8.28 -6.85
N ASP A 93 -10.57 7.43 -6.14
CA ASP A 93 -10.78 7.53 -4.68
C ASP A 93 -9.65 6.85 -3.88
N ILE A 94 -8.70 6.21 -4.56
CA ILE A 94 -7.53 5.59 -3.97
C ILE A 94 -6.30 6.31 -4.49
N GLU A 95 -5.34 6.53 -3.59
CA GLU A 95 -4.05 7.10 -3.92
C GLU A 95 -2.91 6.18 -3.49
N MET A 96 -1.78 6.29 -4.18
CA MET A 96 -0.54 5.71 -3.68
C MET A 96 -0.04 6.52 -2.48
N ALA A 97 0.22 5.83 -1.38
CA ALA A 97 0.75 6.43 -0.16
C ALA A 97 2.27 6.24 -0.05
N GLY A 98 2.99 7.36 0.05
CA GLY A 98 4.44 7.37 0.22
C GLY A 98 5.23 7.08 -1.06
N LEU A 99 6.55 6.92 -0.90
CA LEU A 99 7.47 6.63 -2.01
C LEU A 99 7.58 5.12 -2.27
N PRO A 100 7.78 4.69 -3.53
CA PRO A 100 8.08 3.30 -3.84
C PRO A 100 9.31 2.79 -3.08
N PHE A 101 9.20 1.57 -2.54
CA PHE A 101 10.24 0.87 -1.80
C PHE A 101 10.50 -0.52 -2.42
N GLY A 102 11.55 -1.21 -1.95
CA GLY A 102 11.82 -2.59 -2.35
C GLY A 102 11.97 -2.79 -3.86
N ARG A 103 12.74 -1.92 -4.54
CA ARG A 103 12.87 -1.92 -6.00
C ARG A 103 13.31 -3.28 -6.55
N THR A 104 12.50 -3.85 -7.42
CA THR A 104 12.77 -5.09 -8.16
C THR A 104 12.60 -4.89 -9.66
N ASN A 105 13.07 -5.84 -10.46
CA ASN A 105 12.87 -5.84 -11.92
C ASN A 105 12.04 -7.05 -12.33
N PHE A 106 11.10 -6.86 -13.26
CA PHE A 106 10.41 -7.94 -13.94
C PHE A 106 11.27 -8.45 -15.11
N GLY A 107 11.21 -9.76 -15.37
CA GLY A 107 11.91 -10.40 -16.48
C GLY A 107 11.01 -11.42 -17.19
N VAL A 108 11.26 -11.64 -18.48
CA VAL A 108 10.65 -12.69 -19.29
C VAL A 108 11.78 -13.55 -19.84
N ALA A 109 11.65 -14.87 -19.76
CA ALA A 109 12.59 -15.84 -20.29
C ALA A 109 11.98 -16.59 -21.48
#